data_AF-A0AAW5KJS1-F1
#
_entry.id   AF-A0AAW5KJS1-F1
#
_cell.length_a   1.000
_cell.length_b   1.000
_cell.length_c   1.000
_cell.angle_alpha   90.00
_cell.angle_beta   90.00
_cell.angle_gamma   90.00
#
_symmetry.space_group_name_H-M   'P 1'
#
loop_
_entity.id
_entity.type
_entity.pdbx_description
1 polymer ?
#
loop_
_entity_poly.entity_id
_entity_poly.type
_entity_poly.pdbx_seq_one_letter_code
_entity_poly.pdbx_strand_id
1 'polypeptide(L)'
;MNINTKKAQDKLSQELSAAKLGKYAQAVAKPTLEALKTFCEQNEEFAQAVLQTDRTFAECAENAVKGVRESISDIEVYRRAVSFYFKGADVHFNMTIDLGDGSDSEETAKPSVSLSLDSLLDF
;
A
#
# COMPACT_ATOMS: atom_id res chain seq x y z
N MET A 1 -1.84 -11.65 17.06
CA MET A 1 -1.83 -10.24 16.61
C MET A 1 -1.42 -9.36 17.78
N ASN A 2 -0.40 -8.51 17.63
CA ASN A 2 0.03 -7.57 18.69
C ASN A 2 -1.12 -6.58 18.99
N ILE A 3 -1.31 -6.21 20.26
CA ILE A 3 -2.34 -5.27 20.70
C ILE A 3 -2.22 -3.89 19.99
N ASN A 4 -1.00 -3.46 19.70
CA ASN A 4 -0.74 -2.19 19.00
C ASN A 4 -1.11 -2.28 17.52
N THR A 5 -0.80 -3.40 16.86
CA THR A 5 -1.25 -3.67 15.48
C THR A 5 -2.76 -3.57 15.37
N LYS A 6 -3.49 -4.25 16.26
CA LYS A 6 -4.96 -4.25 16.21
C LYS A 6 -5.53 -2.84 16.40
N LYS A 7 -5.00 -2.09 17.37
CA LYS A 7 -5.38 -0.69 17.59
C LYS A 7 -5.11 0.20 16.37
N ALA A 8 -3.96 0.04 15.71
CA ALA A 8 -3.62 0.82 14.51
C ALA A 8 -4.59 0.53 13.37
N GLN A 9 -4.89 -0.75 13.13
CA GLN A 9 -5.86 -1.16 12.11
C GLN A 9 -7.28 -0.64 12.39
N ASP A 10 -7.70 -0.69 13.66
CA ASP A 10 -9.01 -0.19 14.08
C ASP A 10 -9.09 1.34 13.95
N LYS A 11 -8.03 2.07 14.32
CA LYS A 11 -7.92 3.53 14.11
C LYS A 11 -8.12 3.88 12.63
N LEU A 12 -7.33 3.27 11.75
CA LEU A 12 -7.42 3.51 10.31
C LEU A 12 -8.82 3.19 9.75
N SER A 13 -9.44 2.09 10.19
CA SER A 13 -10.78 1.69 9.74
C SER A 13 -11.87 2.66 10.20
N GLN A 14 -11.79 3.14 11.45
CA GLN A 14 -12.69 4.14 12.01
C GLN A 14 -12.54 5.48 11.27
N GLU A 15 -11.31 5.92 11.04
CA GLU A 15 -11.03 7.16 10.29
C GLU A 15 -11.58 7.11 8.87
N LEU A 16 -11.43 6.00 8.14
CA LEU A 16 -12.04 5.85 6.81
C LEU A 16 -13.57 5.94 6.87
N SER A 17 -14.20 5.30 7.86
CA SER A 17 -15.67 5.32 7.96
C SER A 17 -16.25 6.71 8.21
N ALA A 18 -15.48 7.60 8.84
CA ALA A 18 -15.86 8.99 9.08
C ALA A 18 -15.34 9.96 8.00
N ALA A 19 -14.48 9.49 7.08
CA ALA A 19 -13.78 10.34 6.12
C ALA A 19 -14.73 10.94 5.07
N LYS A 20 -14.52 12.21 4.76
CA LYS A 20 -15.05 12.87 3.56
C LYS A 20 -13.91 13.02 2.57
N LEU A 21 -13.96 12.20 1.52
CA LEU A 21 -12.92 12.11 0.50
C LEU A 21 -13.41 12.68 -0.83
N GLY A 22 -12.52 13.35 -1.54
CA GLY A 22 -12.67 13.72 -2.94
C GLY A 22 -12.64 12.52 -3.87
N LYS A 23 -13.03 12.73 -5.13
CA LYS A 23 -13.20 11.65 -6.14
C LYS A 23 -11.97 10.74 -6.26
N TYR A 24 -10.77 11.31 -6.36
CA TYR A 24 -9.54 10.53 -6.54
C TYR A 24 -9.17 9.75 -5.28
N ALA A 25 -9.30 10.36 -4.11
CA ALA A 25 -9.00 9.71 -2.84
C ALA A 25 -10.00 8.56 -2.57
N GLN A 26 -11.29 8.75 -2.89
CA GLN A 26 -12.29 7.68 -2.79
C GLN A 26 -11.94 6.46 -3.64
N ALA A 27 -11.39 6.68 -4.84
CA ALA A 27 -11.06 5.60 -5.76
C ALA A 27 -9.97 4.65 -5.21
N VAL A 28 -9.05 5.18 -4.39
CA VAL A 28 -7.90 4.41 -3.88
C VAL A 28 -8.00 4.09 -2.38
N ALA A 29 -8.93 4.71 -1.65
CA ALA A 29 -8.99 4.64 -0.19
C ALA A 29 -9.04 3.20 0.38
N LYS A 30 -9.93 2.35 -0.14
CA LYS A 30 -10.07 0.98 0.38
C LYS A 30 -8.81 0.13 0.16
N PRO A 31 -8.24 0.02 -1.06
CA PRO A 31 -7.03 -0.76 -1.25
C PRO A 31 -5.83 -0.18 -0.48
N THR A 32 -5.69 1.16 -0.39
CA THR A 32 -4.66 1.78 0.44
C THR A 32 -4.83 1.47 1.93
N LEU A 33 -6.06 1.48 2.44
CA LEU A 33 -6.34 1.13 3.83
C LEU A 33 -5.87 -0.28 4.16
N GLU A 34 -6.24 -1.26 3.32
CA GLU A 34 -5.89 -2.65 3.56
C GLU A 34 -4.37 -2.87 3.48
N ALA A 35 -3.68 -2.22 2.53
CA ALA A 35 -2.22 -2.25 2.47
C ALA A 35 -1.58 -1.71 3.76
N LEU A 36 -2.02 -0.55 4.26
CA LEU A 36 -1.52 0.04 5.51
C LEU A 36 -1.78 -0.87 6.71
N LYS A 37 -2.96 -1.51 6.77
CA LYS A 37 -3.30 -2.46 7.83
C LYS A 37 -2.38 -3.67 7.82
N THR A 38 -2.05 -4.20 6.64
CA THR A 38 -1.08 -5.28 6.48
C THR A 38 0.32 -4.85 6.91
N PHE A 39 0.77 -3.64 6.55
CA PHE A 39 2.06 -3.14 7.01
C PHE A 39 2.12 -2.94 8.53
N CYS A 40 1.04 -2.47 9.16
CA CYS A 40 0.95 -2.41 10.63
C CYS A 40 1.02 -3.80 11.30
N GLU A 41 0.64 -4.86 10.60
CA GLU A 41 0.78 -6.23 11.10
C GLU A 41 2.18 -6.79 10.94
N GLN A 42 2.87 -6.41 9.86
CA GLN A 42 4.22 -6.87 9.56
C GLN A 42 5.30 -6.06 10.28
N ASN A 43 5.02 -4.81 10.67
CA ASN A 43 5.99 -3.90 11.26
C ASN A 43 5.39 -3.10 12.44
N GLU A 44 5.89 -3.38 13.65
CA GLU A 44 5.40 -2.74 14.88
C GLU A 44 5.73 -1.25 14.96
N GLU A 45 6.87 -0.81 14.44
CA GLU A 45 7.28 0.60 14.43
C GLU A 45 6.36 1.41 13.51
N PHE A 46 5.99 0.86 12.36
CA PHE A 46 5.00 1.46 11.48
C PHE A 46 3.62 1.55 12.15
N ALA A 47 3.17 0.49 12.82
CA ALA A 47 1.92 0.52 13.59
C ALA A 47 1.94 1.60 14.69
N GLN A 48 3.07 1.77 15.37
CA GLN A 48 3.24 2.84 16.35
C GLN A 48 3.18 4.23 15.70
N ALA A 49 3.83 4.43 14.56
CA ALA A 49 3.77 5.71 13.84
C ALA A 49 2.34 6.07 13.43
N VAL A 50 1.56 5.09 12.96
CA VAL A 50 0.12 5.26 12.66
C VAL A 50 -0.67 5.63 13.92
N LEU A 51 -0.37 5.04 15.07
CA LEU A 51 -1.07 5.34 16.33
C LEU A 51 -0.73 6.73 16.89
N GLN A 52 0.54 7.12 16.85
CA GLN A 52 1.06 8.32 17.50
C GLN A 52 0.81 9.61 16.71
N THR A 53 0.50 9.53 15.42
CA THR A 53 0.19 10.71 14.61
C THR A 53 -1.21 11.26 14.91
N ASP A 54 -1.34 12.59 14.88
CA ASP A 54 -2.64 13.29 14.90
C ASP A 54 -3.28 13.38 13.51
N ARG A 55 -2.56 12.93 12.47
CA ARG A 55 -3.01 12.97 11.07
C ARG A 55 -3.93 11.80 10.77
N THR A 56 -5.01 12.08 10.07
CA THR A 56 -6.07 11.13 9.74
C THR A 56 -5.79 10.35 8.45
N PHE A 57 -6.45 9.19 8.29
CA PHE A 57 -6.47 8.45 7.04
C PHE A 57 -7.02 9.28 5.88
N ALA A 58 -7.98 10.18 6.14
CA ALA A 58 -8.50 11.06 5.09
C ALA A 58 -7.41 11.98 4.52
N GLU A 59 -6.64 12.61 5.40
CA GLU A 59 -5.49 13.43 4.99
C GLU A 59 -4.42 12.60 4.28
N CYS A 60 -4.21 11.35 4.70
CA CYS A 60 -3.30 10.42 4.01
C CYS A 60 -3.75 10.15 2.57
N ALA A 61 -5.02 9.74 2.38
CA ALA A 61 -5.56 9.41 1.07
C ALA A 61 -5.58 10.63 0.14
N GLU A 62 -5.97 11.81 0.63
CA GLU A 62 -5.95 13.06 -0.12
C GLU A 62 -4.52 13.49 -0.49
N ASN A 63 -3.57 13.31 0.42
CA ASN A 63 -2.17 13.60 0.14
C ASN A 63 -1.61 12.66 -0.94
N ALA A 64 -1.94 11.37 -0.88
CA ALA A 64 -1.47 10.38 -1.84
C ALA A 64 -1.90 10.72 -3.27
N VAL A 65 -3.11 11.23 -3.47
CA VAL A 65 -3.63 11.62 -4.79
C VAL A 65 -3.43 13.10 -5.14
N LYS A 66 -2.66 13.84 -4.34
CA LYS A 66 -2.44 15.26 -4.58
C LYS A 66 -1.76 15.48 -5.94
N GLY A 67 -2.32 16.40 -6.73
CA GLY A 67 -1.81 16.77 -8.05
C GLY A 67 -2.23 15.84 -9.19
N VAL A 68 -3.00 14.79 -8.92
CA VAL A 68 -3.53 13.89 -9.95
C VAL A 68 -4.52 14.64 -10.84
N ARG A 69 -4.33 14.52 -12.16
CA ARG A 69 -5.22 15.12 -13.18
C ARG A 69 -6.14 14.08 -13.82
N GLU A 70 -5.58 12.93 -14.18
CA GLU A 70 -6.32 11.85 -14.86
C GLU A 70 -6.20 10.54 -14.09
N SER A 71 -4.98 10.03 -13.92
CA SER A 71 -4.71 8.75 -13.26
C SER A 71 -3.47 8.79 -12.38
N ILE A 72 -3.39 7.81 -11.48
CA ILE A 72 -2.24 7.52 -10.63
C ILE A 72 -2.17 5.99 -10.44
N SER A 73 -0.95 5.45 -10.38
CA SER A 73 -0.76 4.03 -10.11
C SER A 73 -0.89 3.74 -8.61
N ASP A 74 -1.37 2.53 -8.28
CA ASP A 74 -1.42 2.07 -6.88
C ASP A 74 -0.02 2.05 -6.24
N ILE A 75 1.02 1.83 -7.06
CA ILE A 75 2.44 1.89 -6.65
C ILE A 75 2.74 3.23 -5.99
N GLU A 76 2.47 4.33 -6.70
CA GLU A 76 2.74 5.67 -6.20
C GLU A 76 1.84 6.03 -5.02
N VAL A 77 0.58 5.58 -5.03
CA VAL A 77 -0.34 5.79 -3.91
C VAL A 77 0.18 5.14 -2.64
N TYR A 78 0.64 3.88 -2.70
CA TYR A 78 1.11 3.16 -1.51
C TYR A 78 2.43 3.75 -0.99
N ARG A 79 3.36 4.13 -1.88
CA ARG A 79 4.60 4.84 -1.49
C ARG A 79 4.30 6.13 -0.73
N ARG A 80 3.42 6.98 -1.28
CA ARG A 80 3.01 8.22 -0.61
C ARG A 80 2.29 7.96 0.71
N ALA A 81 1.45 6.94 0.77
CA ALA A 81 0.69 6.60 1.97
C ALA A 81 1.60 6.14 3.12
N VAL A 82 2.60 5.27 2.88
CA VAL A 82 3.52 4.86 3.95
C VAL A 82 4.42 6.01 4.40
N SER A 83 4.93 6.79 3.45
CA SER A 83 5.74 7.99 3.73
C SER A 83 4.99 9.07 4.51
N PHE A 84 3.65 9.10 4.40
CA PHE A 84 2.81 10.02 5.16
C PHE A 84 2.86 9.75 6.68
N TYR A 85 2.92 8.47 7.07
CA TYR A 85 2.96 8.07 8.48
C TYR A 85 4.37 7.98 9.02
N PHE A 86 5.33 7.53 8.22
CA PHE A 86 6.71 7.35 8.64
C PHE A 86 7.66 7.97 7.62
N LYS A 87 8.38 9.03 8.01
CA LYS A 87 9.31 9.72 7.12
C LYS A 87 10.46 8.76 6.75
N GLY A 88 10.60 8.49 5.45
CA GLY A 88 11.61 7.56 4.93
C GLY A 88 11.09 6.14 4.71
N ALA A 89 9.83 5.84 5.01
CA ALA A 89 9.20 4.59 4.58
C ALA A 89 8.93 4.62 3.07
N ASP A 90 9.14 3.48 2.43
CA ASP A 90 8.93 3.28 1.00
C ASP A 90 8.26 1.92 0.74
N VAL A 91 7.69 1.75 -0.46
CA VAL A 91 7.10 0.49 -0.92
C VAL A 91 7.78 0.07 -2.22
N HIS A 92 8.36 -1.13 -2.20
CA HIS A 92 8.95 -1.78 -3.36
C HIS A 92 8.02 -2.85 -3.90
N PHE A 93 7.95 -2.98 -5.21
CA PHE A 93 7.04 -3.91 -5.89
C PHE A 93 7.85 -4.87 -6.76
N ASN A 94 7.57 -6.16 -6.60
CA ASN A 94 8.11 -7.20 -7.46
C ASN A 94 6.95 -7.93 -8.16
N MET A 95 7.05 -8.06 -9.48
CA MET A 95 6.14 -8.86 -10.29
C MET A 95 6.88 -10.11 -10.77
N THR A 96 6.22 -11.26 -10.68
CA THR A 96 6.73 -12.52 -11.24
C THR A 96 5.73 -13.04 -12.25
N ILE A 97 6.21 -13.46 -13.43
CA ILE A 97 5.40 -14.14 -14.43
C ILE A 97 5.85 -15.59 -14.50
N ASP A 98 4.90 -16.50 -14.28
CA ASP A 98 5.10 -17.94 -14.44
C ASP A 98 4.69 -18.36 -15.85
N LEU A 99 5.68 -18.68 -16.68
CA LEU A 99 5.49 -19.13 -18.06
C LEU A 99 5.36 -20.66 -18.12
N GLY A 100 4.39 -21.21 -17.40
CA GLY A 100 4.03 -22.63 -17.53
C GLY A 100 3.54 -22.95 -18.94
N ASP A 101 3.69 -24.18 -19.40
CA ASP A 101 3.08 -24.67 -20.65
C ASP A 101 1.62 -25.15 -20.46
N GLY A 102 1.08 -24.98 -19.25
CA GLY A 102 -0.26 -25.43 -18.87
C GLY A 102 -0.35 -26.91 -18.51
N SER A 103 0.77 -27.63 -18.44
CA SER A 103 0.81 -29.02 -17.97
C SER A 103 1.15 -29.08 -16.47
N ASP A 104 0.49 -29.97 -15.73
CA ASP A 104 0.78 -30.25 -14.30
C ASP A 104 2.09 -31.04 -14.10
N SER A 105 2.92 -31.20 -15.14
CA SER A 105 4.18 -31.92 -15.06
C SER A 105 5.35 -31.00 -14.73
N GLU A 106 6.02 -31.26 -13.61
CA GLU A 106 7.24 -30.57 -13.16
C GLU A 106 8.44 -30.70 -14.14
N GLU A 107 8.36 -31.58 -15.15
CA GLU A 107 9.48 -31.92 -16.04
C GLU A 107 9.79 -30.86 -17.13
N THR A 108 8.98 -29.81 -17.31
CA THR A 108 9.25 -28.76 -18.33
C THR A 108 8.98 -27.32 -17.89
N ALA A 109 8.96 -27.04 -16.57
CA ALA A 109 8.73 -25.69 -16.07
C ALA A 109 9.80 -24.70 -16.57
N LYS A 110 9.39 -23.73 -17.40
CA LYS A 110 10.26 -22.62 -17.79
C LYS A 110 10.54 -21.75 -16.56
N PRO A 111 11.75 -21.19 -16.44
CA PRO A 111 12.09 -20.29 -15.34
C PRO A 111 11.14 -19.08 -15.34
N SER A 112 10.64 -18.74 -14.16
CA SER A 112 9.83 -17.55 -13.97
C SER A 112 10.65 -16.28 -14.21
N VAL A 113 10.00 -15.26 -14.76
CA VAL A 113 10.64 -13.96 -15.00
C VAL A 113 10.21 -13.03 -13.87
N SER A 114 11.17 -12.54 -13.09
CA SER A 114 10.95 -11.56 -12.02
C SER A 114 11.33 -10.15 -12.50
N LEU A 115 10.49 -9.18 -12.18
CA LEU A 115 10.63 -7.78 -12.55
C LEU A 115 10.37 -6.90 -11.33
N SER A 116 11.36 -6.13 -10.91
CA SER A 116 11.14 -5.01 -9.98
C SER A 116 10.52 -3.86 -10.74
N LEU A 117 9.43 -3.32 -10.20
CA LEU A 117 8.78 -2.13 -10.78
C LEU A 117 9.50 -0.85 -10.39
N ASP A 118 10.33 -0.87 -9.36
CA ASP A 118 11.21 0.25 -9.00
C ASP A 118 12.13 0.60 -10.18
N SER A 119 12.77 -0.41 -10.78
CA SER A 119 13.67 -0.23 -11.93
C SER A 119 12.98 0.26 -13.21
N LEU A 120 11.65 0.13 -13.34
CA LEU A 120 10.90 0.63 -14.50
C LEU A 120 10.44 2.07 -14.35
N LEU A 121 10.41 2.59 -13.12
CA LEU A 121 9.89 3.91 -12.79
C LEU A 121 10.99 4.95 -12.58
N ASP A 122 12.26 4.54 -12.60
CA ASP A 122 13.42 5.42 -12.67
C ASP A 122 13.49 6.07 -14.08
N PHE A 123 12.78 7.18 -14.28
CA PHE A 123 12.84 8.03 -15.48
C PHE A 123 13.79 9.22 -15.33
#